data_AF-A0A6A4DKG7-F1
#
_entry.id   AF-A0A6A4DKG7-F1
#
_cell.length_a   1.000
_cell.length_b   1.000
_cell.length_c   1.000
_cell.angle_alpha   90.00
_cell.angle_beta   90.00
_cell.angle_gamma   90.00
#
_symmetry.space_group_name_H-M   'P 1'
#
loop_
_entity.id
_entity.type
_entity.pdbx_description
1 polymer ?
#
loop_
_entity_poly.entity_id
_entity_poly.type
_entity_poly.pdbx_seq_one_letter_code
_entity_poly.pdbx_strand_id
1 'polypeptide(L)'
;MLVVVYCLSAFTFDRTKFAINMEVYPSGWFEQTASVNADPVQVAVIYKSLKSLRIMSVLECLSRVGVNVMFSFRLHDIVQLSRRPRRLRSSVYPKRHRLGALGLVLYALLVVIFVEESMRTSAQACQPHPECVVNAHRWTILQSSSLTQCPCLMLIDGDIAPKTFDEWIMPKNVTDKVANFLALQEFPLLTNLHNLERLVIVGLPSIDSLPDLAPVQSLKSFVVSDRGTWCCNGFLGDCDLSSDKCMVHPVWGTPAATCLPSNRTEKIATPATLELVQKFAPTVCGPVLRPGELEGPPTPDIMAPCNGTLYRQCPTPDNTESMCYNARFMAIACTTNPFPIEMRRRQIAQGVGDKCDPEAEAWLGCT
;
A
#
# COMPACT_ATOMS: atom_id res chain seq x y z
N MET A 1 2.25 -10.50 -21.13
CA MET A 1 3.26 -11.55 -20.87
C MET A 1 4.56 -10.99 -20.31
N LEU A 2 5.25 -10.05 -20.96
CA LEU A 2 6.52 -9.48 -20.44
C LEU A 2 6.42 -8.91 -19.01
N VAL A 3 5.38 -8.12 -18.72
CA VAL A 3 5.17 -7.58 -17.36
C VAL A 3 4.91 -8.70 -16.34
N VAL A 4 4.17 -9.75 -16.70
CA VAL A 4 3.91 -10.89 -15.81
C VAL A 4 5.19 -11.70 -15.58
N VAL A 5 5.98 -11.94 -16.63
CA VAL A 5 7.28 -12.62 -16.53
C VAL A 5 8.26 -11.80 -15.70
N TYR A 6 8.32 -10.49 -15.91
CA TYR A 6 9.10 -9.58 -15.08
C TYR A 6 8.62 -9.63 -13.63
N CYS A 7 7.32 -9.55 -13.37
CA CYS A 7 6.79 -9.62 -12.01
C CYS A 7 7.13 -10.96 -11.32
N LEU A 8 6.98 -12.08 -12.03
CA LEU A 8 7.28 -13.41 -11.50
C LEU A 8 8.77 -13.68 -11.31
N SER A 9 9.64 -12.98 -12.06
CA SER A 9 11.10 -13.15 -11.96
C SER A 9 11.76 -12.15 -11.02
N ALA A 10 11.24 -10.92 -10.93
CA ALA A 10 11.79 -9.85 -10.11
C ALA A 10 11.25 -9.85 -8.68
N PHE A 11 10.04 -10.36 -8.45
CA PHE A 11 9.42 -10.37 -7.13
C PHE A 11 9.23 -11.80 -6.60
N THR A 12 10.09 -12.18 -5.67
CA THR A 12 9.91 -13.38 -4.85
C THR A 12 9.28 -12.99 -3.53
N PHE A 13 8.14 -13.59 -3.20
CA PHE A 13 7.46 -13.37 -1.92
C PHE A 13 7.47 -14.67 -1.12
N ASP A 14 8.11 -14.65 0.05
CA ASP A 14 8.15 -15.81 0.94
C ASP A 14 6.80 -15.98 1.64
N ARG A 15 5.96 -16.85 1.05
CA ARG A 15 4.63 -17.16 1.56
C ARG A 15 4.68 -17.89 2.89
N THR A 16 5.73 -18.65 3.16
CA THR A 16 5.89 -19.37 4.42
C THR A 16 6.24 -18.37 5.53
N LYS A 17 7.15 -17.42 5.25
CA LYS A 17 7.45 -16.30 6.17
C LYS A 17 6.19 -15.49 6.47
N PHE A 18 5.41 -15.16 5.44
CA PHE A 18 4.16 -14.43 5.60
C PHE A 18 3.14 -15.21 6.45
N ALA A 19 2.98 -16.51 6.23
CA ALA A 19 2.06 -17.36 6.99
C ALA A 19 2.45 -17.41 8.48
N ILE A 20 3.74 -17.58 8.79
CA ILE A 20 4.24 -17.54 10.17
C ILE A 20 3.90 -16.19 10.82
N ASN A 21 4.16 -15.08 10.13
CA ASN A 21 3.84 -13.76 10.66
C ASN A 21 2.34 -13.62 10.92
N MET A 22 1.50 -14.06 9.99
CA MET A 22 0.04 -14.04 10.14
C MET A 22 -0.48 -14.85 11.33
N GLU A 23 0.20 -15.94 11.71
CA GLU A 23 -0.18 -16.76 12.86
C GLU A 23 0.25 -16.16 14.21
N VAL A 24 1.34 -15.37 14.21
CA VAL A 24 1.92 -14.82 15.45
C VAL A 24 1.22 -13.54 15.88
N TYR A 25 0.88 -12.67 14.94
CA TYR A 25 0.22 -11.40 15.26
C TYR A 25 -1.29 -11.58 15.42
N PRO A 26 -1.96 -10.74 16.24
CA PRO A 26 -3.41 -10.72 16.31
C PRO A 26 -4.03 -10.44 14.93
N SER A 27 -5.24 -10.95 14.71
CA SER A 27 -5.93 -10.81 13.42
C SER A 27 -6.00 -9.34 12.98
N GLY A 28 -5.58 -9.08 11.73
CA GLY A 28 -5.53 -7.76 11.16
C GLY A 28 -4.28 -6.95 11.52
N TRP A 29 -3.57 -7.23 12.60
CA TRP A 29 -2.44 -6.38 13.01
C TRP A 29 -1.29 -6.43 12.03
N PHE A 30 -0.91 -7.63 11.59
CA PHE A 30 0.18 -7.80 10.63
C PHE A 30 -0.20 -7.20 9.29
N GLU A 31 -1.41 -7.45 8.77
CA GLU A 31 -1.83 -6.90 7.48
C GLU A 31 -1.98 -5.38 7.50
N GLN A 32 -2.48 -4.83 8.62
CA GLN A 32 -2.58 -3.39 8.83
C GLN A 32 -1.17 -2.77 8.81
N THR A 33 -0.29 -3.27 9.66
CA THR A 33 1.09 -2.80 9.78
C THR A 33 1.84 -2.96 8.46
N ALA A 34 1.78 -4.12 7.81
CA ALA A 34 2.40 -4.38 6.53
C ALA A 34 1.82 -3.51 5.40
N SER A 35 0.54 -3.12 5.46
CA SER A 35 -0.06 -2.26 4.43
C SER A 35 0.26 -0.79 4.58
N VAL A 36 0.46 -0.33 5.81
CA VAL A 36 0.89 1.04 6.14
C VAL A 36 2.41 1.18 5.96
N ASN A 37 3.14 0.08 6.17
CA ASN A 37 4.60 0.01 6.08
C ASN A 37 5.07 -0.78 4.85
N ALA A 38 4.27 -0.93 3.80
CA ALA A 38 4.84 -1.39 2.54
C ALA A 38 5.44 -0.16 1.84
N ASP A 39 6.54 -0.33 1.11
CA ASP A 39 7.10 0.78 0.32
C ASP A 39 5.99 1.31 -0.62
N PRO A 40 5.46 2.52 -0.35
CA PRO A 40 4.34 3.06 -1.11
C PRO A 40 4.70 3.21 -2.59
N VAL A 41 5.97 3.39 -2.95
CA VAL A 41 6.45 3.48 -4.33
C VAL A 41 6.30 2.13 -5.03
N GLN A 42 6.82 1.07 -4.42
CA GLN A 42 6.72 -0.27 -4.99
C GLN A 42 5.27 -0.73 -5.12
N VAL A 43 4.48 -0.49 -4.07
CA VAL A 43 3.05 -0.82 -4.04
C VAL A 43 2.29 -0.09 -5.15
N ALA A 44 2.51 1.22 -5.29
CA ALA A 44 1.93 2.04 -6.35
C ALA A 44 2.25 1.51 -7.75
N VAL A 45 3.53 1.23 -8.02
CA VAL A 45 4.00 0.73 -9.32
C VAL A 45 3.42 -0.64 -9.63
N ILE A 46 3.37 -1.55 -8.65
CA ILE A 46 2.80 -2.89 -8.80
C ILE A 46 1.30 -2.80 -9.10
N TYR A 47 0.53 -2.04 -8.31
CA TYR A 47 -0.91 -1.90 -8.54
C TYR A 47 -1.22 -1.29 -9.90
N LYS A 48 -0.47 -0.26 -10.32
CA LYS A 48 -0.61 0.33 -11.65
C LYS A 48 -0.34 -0.69 -12.76
N SER A 49 0.72 -1.50 -12.60
CA SER A 49 1.10 -2.55 -13.56
C SER A 49 0.06 -3.66 -13.65
N LEU A 50 -0.41 -4.17 -12.50
CA LEU A 50 -1.47 -5.19 -12.44
C LEU A 50 -2.78 -4.67 -13.02
N LYS A 51 -3.13 -3.40 -12.76
CA LYS A 51 -4.33 -2.78 -13.33
C LYS A 51 -4.25 -2.69 -14.86
N SER A 52 -3.08 -2.43 -15.44
CA SER A 52 -2.88 -2.45 -16.89
C SER A 52 -3.04 -3.84 -17.51
N LEU A 53 -2.75 -4.89 -16.74
CA LEU A 53 -2.94 -6.28 -17.19
C LEU A 53 -4.40 -6.73 -17.15
N ARG A 54 -5.23 -6.12 -16.30
CA ARG A 54 -6.65 -6.47 -16.15
C ARG A 54 -7.43 -6.09 -17.41
N ILE A 55 -8.22 -7.03 -17.91
CA ILE A 55 -9.24 -6.74 -18.93
C ILE A 55 -10.44 -6.14 -18.18
N MET A 56 -10.66 -4.83 -18.34
CA MET A 56 -11.71 -4.12 -17.60
C MET A 56 -12.98 -3.94 -18.42
N SER A 57 -12.94 -4.17 -19.74
CA SER A 57 -14.10 -4.01 -20.62
C SER A 57 -14.20 -5.13 -21.65
N VAL A 58 -15.42 -5.34 -22.15
CA VAL A 58 -15.69 -6.29 -23.26
C VAL A 58 -14.92 -5.88 -24.51
N LEU A 59 -14.81 -4.58 -24.79
CA LEU A 59 -14.04 -4.07 -25.93
C LEU A 59 -12.54 -4.36 -25.80
N GLU A 60 -11.98 -4.19 -24.60
CA GLU A 60 -10.59 -4.55 -24.30
C GLU A 60 -10.36 -6.06 -24.42
N CYS A 61 -11.33 -6.87 -24.00
CA CYS A 61 -11.30 -8.32 -24.19
C CYS A 61 -11.26 -8.69 -25.69
N LEU A 62 -12.23 -8.18 -26.45
CA LEU A 62 -12.38 -8.47 -27.87
C LEU A 62 -11.17 -7.99 -28.68
N SER A 63 -10.63 -6.82 -28.37
CA SER A 63 -9.42 -6.30 -29.02
C SER A 63 -8.20 -7.16 -28.71
N ARG A 64 -7.94 -7.48 -27.43
CA ARG A 64 -6.78 -8.31 -27.04
C ARG A 64 -6.89 -9.73 -27.55
N VAL A 65 -8.04 -10.39 -27.44
CA VAL A 65 -8.25 -11.75 -27.96
C VAL A 65 -8.23 -11.76 -29.49
N GLY A 66 -8.91 -10.80 -30.13
CA GLY A 66 -8.99 -10.68 -31.58
C GLY A 66 -7.62 -10.52 -32.24
N VAL A 67 -6.74 -9.69 -31.67
CA VAL A 67 -5.36 -9.53 -32.19
C VAL A 67 -4.56 -10.84 -32.06
N ASN A 68 -4.67 -11.54 -30.93
CA ASN A 68 -3.96 -12.81 -30.74
C ASN A 68 -4.50 -13.93 -31.65
N VAL A 69 -5.81 -14.04 -31.82
CA VAL A 69 -6.45 -15.00 -32.72
C VAL A 69 -6.07 -14.72 -34.17
N MET A 70 -6.13 -13.45 -34.60
CA MET A 70 -5.73 -13.04 -35.94
C MET A 70 -4.24 -13.34 -36.19
N PHE A 71 -3.37 -13.06 -35.23
CA PHE A 71 -1.95 -13.41 -35.30
C PHE A 71 -1.73 -14.92 -35.43
N SER A 72 -2.47 -15.72 -34.65
CA SER A 72 -2.39 -17.19 -34.68
C SER A 72 -2.85 -17.77 -36.02
N PHE A 73 -3.95 -17.25 -36.56
CA PHE A 73 -4.42 -17.59 -37.91
C PHE A 73 -3.38 -17.25 -38.98
N ARG A 74 -2.79 -16.05 -38.93
CA ARG A 74 -1.73 -15.63 -39.85
C ARG A 74 -0.51 -16.54 -39.77
N LEU A 75 -0.09 -16.92 -38.56
CA LEU A 75 1.05 -17.81 -38.35
C LEU A 75 0.77 -19.22 -38.90
N HIS A 76 -0.43 -19.73 -38.65
CA HIS A 76 -0.87 -21.02 -39.18
C HIS A 76 -0.88 -21.01 -40.72
N ASP A 77 -1.41 -19.96 -41.34
CA ASP A 77 -1.38 -19.79 -42.80
C ASP A 77 0.05 -19.74 -43.34
N ILE A 78 0.96 -19.02 -42.68
CA ILE A 78 2.39 -18.97 -43.06
C ILE A 78 3.03 -20.36 -42.98
N VAL A 79 2.77 -21.12 -41.90
CA VAL A 79 3.29 -22.49 -41.73
C VAL A 79 2.75 -23.41 -42.81
N GLN A 80 1.44 -23.35 -43.11
CA GLN A 80 0.82 -24.14 -44.17
C GLN A 80 1.39 -23.80 -45.56
N LEU A 81 1.65 -22.51 -45.82
CA LEU A 81 2.31 -22.05 -47.04
C LEU A 81 3.75 -22.58 -47.15
N SER A 82 4.50 -22.62 -46.05
CA SER A 82 5.87 -23.15 -46.04
C SER A 82 5.93 -24.66 -46.31
N ARG A 83 4.94 -25.43 -45.85
CA ARG A 83 4.86 -26.88 -46.04
C ARG A 83 4.46 -27.30 -47.47
N ARG A 84 3.91 -26.39 -48.29
CA ARG A 84 3.49 -26.66 -49.68
C ARG A 84 4.14 -25.70 -50.67
N PRO A 85 5.46 -25.80 -50.92
CA PRO A 85 6.18 -24.86 -51.79
C PRO A 85 5.69 -24.85 -53.25
N ARG A 86 5.06 -25.94 -53.72
CA ARG A 86 4.55 -26.06 -55.11
C ARG A 86 3.29 -25.22 -55.42
N ARG A 87 2.65 -24.61 -54.41
CA ARG A 87 1.53 -23.66 -54.59
C ARG A 87 1.92 -22.20 -54.35
N LEU A 88 3.22 -21.86 -54.33
CA LEU A 88 3.65 -20.47 -54.30
C LEU A 88 3.27 -19.79 -55.63
N ARG A 89 2.09 -19.18 -55.69
CA ARG A 89 1.90 -18.03 -56.58
C ARG A 89 3.00 -17.03 -56.24
N SER A 90 3.64 -16.45 -57.27
CA SER A 90 4.82 -15.58 -57.20
C SER A 90 4.67 -14.30 -56.36
N SER A 91 3.55 -14.09 -55.68
CA SER A 91 3.35 -13.04 -54.69
C SER A 91 2.11 -13.37 -53.85
N VAL A 92 2.29 -13.78 -52.59
CA VAL A 92 1.21 -13.93 -51.60
C VAL A 92 0.74 -12.55 -51.07
N TYR A 93 1.56 -11.51 -51.29
CA TYR A 93 1.20 -10.12 -51.05
C TYR A 93 0.51 -9.51 -52.29
N PRO A 94 -0.52 -8.66 -52.16
CA PRO A 94 -0.97 -7.84 -53.27
C PRO A 94 0.22 -7.04 -53.81
N LYS A 95 0.46 -7.12 -55.12
CA LYS A 95 1.56 -6.43 -55.79
C LYS A 95 1.46 -4.92 -55.49
N ARG A 96 2.33 -4.45 -54.58
CA ARG A 96 2.71 -3.05 -54.31
C ARG A 96 1.57 -2.08 -53.93
N HIS A 97 0.99 -2.21 -52.73
CA HIS A 97 0.45 -1.03 -52.04
C HIS A 97 1.54 -0.37 -51.18
N ARG A 98 2.60 0.14 -51.85
CA ARG A 98 3.73 0.83 -51.16
C ARG A 98 3.24 1.98 -50.28
N LEU A 99 2.17 2.65 -50.71
CA LEU A 99 1.48 3.71 -49.95
C LEU A 99 0.89 3.20 -48.62
N GLY A 100 0.32 1.99 -48.60
CA GLY A 100 -0.23 1.40 -47.37
C GLY A 100 0.86 0.95 -46.41
N ALA A 101 1.93 0.35 -46.92
CA ALA A 101 3.10 0.00 -46.12
C ALA A 101 3.80 1.25 -45.56
N LEU A 102 3.97 2.30 -46.37
CA LEU A 102 4.50 3.59 -45.95
C LEU A 102 3.63 4.21 -44.85
N GLY A 103 2.30 4.16 -44.99
CA GLY A 103 1.36 4.64 -43.99
C GLY A 103 1.47 3.91 -42.65
N LEU A 104 1.64 2.59 -42.65
CA LEU A 104 1.86 1.80 -41.43
C LEU A 104 3.18 2.15 -40.74
N VAL A 105 4.26 2.34 -41.52
CA VAL A 105 5.57 2.74 -40.98
C VAL A 105 5.49 4.15 -40.40
N LEU A 106 4.85 5.10 -41.10
CA LEU A 106 4.60 6.45 -40.60
C LEU A 106 3.78 6.44 -39.32
N TYR A 107 2.71 5.66 -39.26
CA TYR A 107 1.90 5.52 -38.05
C TYR A 107 2.71 4.94 -36.89
N ALA A 108 3.51 3.90 -37.12
CA ALA A 108 4.39 3.35 -36.11
C ALA A 108 5.40 4.39 -35.60
N LEU A 109 6.02 5.18 -36.49
CA LEU A 109 6.91 6.27 -36.12
C LEU A 109 6.18 7.36 -35.31
N LEU A 110 4.98 7.75 -35.72
CA LEU A 110 4.17 8.74 -34.98
C LEU A 110 3.80 8.24 -33.58
N VAL A 111 3.47 6.95 -33.43
CA VAL A 111 3.20 6.35 -32.11
C VAL A 111 4.46 6.35 -31.25
N VAL A 112 5.62 5.99 -31.80
CA VAL A 112 6.90 6.04 -31.08
C VAL A 112 7.19 7.47 -30.61
N ILE A 113 7.10 8.46 -31.51
CA ILE A 113 7.30 9.88 -31.18
C ILE A 113 6.31 10.33 -30.10
N PHE A 114 5.03 10.00 -30.26
CA PHE A 114 3.99 10.37 -29.30
C PHE A 114 4.27 9.80 -27.91
N VAL A 115 4.69 8.53 -27.82
CA VAL A 115 5.02 7.86 -26.55
C VAL A 115 6.27 8.47 -25.93
N GLU A 116 7.35 8.63 -26.70
CA GLU A 116 8.61 9.21 -26.22
C GLU A 116 8.40 10.64 -25.73
N GLU A 117 7.71 11.49 -26.50
CA GLU A 117 7.43 12.87 -26.10
C GLU A 117 6.49 12.91 -24.89
N SER A 118 5.45 12.08 -24.84
CA SER A 118 4.59 11.98 -23.65
C SER A 118 5.34 11.58 -22.38
N MET A 119 6.32 10.67 -22.50
CA MET A 119 7.17 10.28 -21.38
C MET A 119 8.12 11.41 -20.98
N ARG A 120 8.80 12.01 -21.97
CA ARG A 120 9.79 13.07 -21.78
C ARG A 120 9.17 14.33 -21.17
N THR A 121 8.10 14.86 -21.73
CA THR A 121 7.47 16.10 -21.24
C THR A 121 6.89 15.92 -19.84
N SER A 122 6.30 14.76 -19.56
CA SER A 122 5.80 14.45 -18.21
C SER A 122 6.94 14.35 -17.19
N ALA A 123 8.05 13.70 -17.54
CA ALA A 123 9.21 13.60 -16.65
C ALA A 123 9.82 14.97 -16.36
N GLN A 124 9.95 15.83 -17.37
CA GLN A 124 10.45 17.19 -17.20
C GLN A 124 9.50 18.06 -16.37
N ALA A 125 8.19 17.95 -16.59
CA ALA A 125 7.19 18.71 -15.82
C ALA A 125 7.15 18.31 -14.34
N CYS A 126 7.42 17.04 -14.04
CA CYS A 126 7.41 16.50 -12.68
C CYS A 126 8.80 16.50 -12.01
N GLN A 127 9.87 16.88 -12.73
CA GLN A 127 11.23 16.97 -12.16
C GLN A 127 11.32 17.85 -10.88
N PRO A 128 10.58 18.97 -10.75
CA PRO A 128 10.58 19.77 -9.52
C PRO A 128 9.86 19.12 -8.33
N HIS A 129 9.12 18.03 -8.56
CA HIS A 129 8.27 17.35 -7.57
C HIS A 129 8.80 15.93 -7.33
N PRO A 130 9.87 15.74 -6.53
CA PRO A 130 10.41 14.41 -6.21
C PRO A 130 9.39 13.50 -5.52
N GLU A 131 8.37 14.07 -4.88
CA GLU A 131 7.22 13.36 -4.33
C GLU A 131 6.33 12.72 -5.41
N CYS A 132 6.42 13.10 -6.68
CA CYS A 132 5.65 12.49 -7.76
C CYS A 132 6.33 11.22 -8.28
N VAL A 133 5.86 10.07 -7.81
CA VAL A 133 6.49 8.77 -8.08
C VAL A 133 5.94 8.10 -9.34
N VAL A 134 4.67 8.37 -9.68
CA VAL A 134 4.05 7.80 -10.88
C VAL A 134 3.52 8.92 -11.78
N ASN A 135 4.16 9.07 -12.94
CA ASN A 135 3.76 10.04 -13.96
C ASN A 135 2.57 9.53 -14.77
N ALA A 136 1.68 10.43 -15.20
CA ALA A 136 0.56 10.09 -16.07
C ALA A 136 0.96 9.89 -17.55
N HIS A 137 2.20 10.22 -17.92
CA HIS A 137 2.73 10.17 -19.30
C HIS A 137 1.81 10.85 -20.31
N ARG A 138 1.56 12.15 -20.08
CA ARG A 138 0.83 13.02 -21.01
C ARG A 138 1.81 13.87 -21.81
N TRP A 139 1.55 14.00 -23.11
CA TRP A 139 2.16 15.03 -23.93
C TRP A 139 1.58 16.39 -23.52
N THR A 140 2.34 17.13 -22.71
CA THR A 140 1.96 18.45 -22.20
C THR A 140 2.90 19.51 -22.76
N ILE A 141 2.36 20.69 -23.06
CA ILE A 141 3.15 21.84 -23.49
C ILE A 141 3.52 22.60 -22.21
N LEU A 142 4.80 22.52 -21.82
CA LEU A 142 5.35 23.27 -20.68
C LEU A 142 5.43 24.75 -21.04
N GLN A 143 4.44 25.55 -20.62
CA GLN A 143 4.60 27.00 -20.59
C GLN A 143 5.59 27.34 -19.47
N SER A 144 6.63 28.10 -19.82
CA SER A 144 7.63 28.60 -18.88
C SER A 144 6.92 29.30 -17.70
N SER A 145 7.03 28.70 -16.51
CA SER A 145 6.65 29.23 -15.19
C SER A 145 5.33 28.81 -14.52
N SER A 146 4.69 27.67 -14.85
CA SER A 146 3.60 27.13 -14.00
C SER A 146 4.00 25.82 -13.28
N LEU A 147 4.16 25.90 -11.96
CA LEU A 147 4.34 24.75 -11.05
C LEU A 147 3.05 23.91 -10.88
N THR A 148 2.00 24.17 -11.66
CA THR A 148 0.65 23.61 -11.49
C THR A 148 0.31 22.51 -12.50
N GLN A 149 1.28 22.03 -13.28
CA GLN A 149 1.02 21.20 -14.46
C GLN A 149 1.78 19.87 -14.51
N CYS A 150 2.40 19.40 -13.42
CA CYS A 150 2.90 18.03 -13.35
C CYS A 150 1.70 17.06 -13.40
N PRO A 151 1.54 16.25 -14.46
CA PRO A 151 0.43 15.30 -14.55
C PRO A 151 0.78 14.07 -13.70
N CYS A 152 0.79 14.23 -12.37
CA CYS A 152 1.10 13.18 -11.42
C CYS A 152 -0.12 12.27 -11.21
N LEU A 153 0.09 10.95 -11.28
CA LEU A 153 -0.94 9.98 -10.89
C LEU A 153 -0.86 9.63 -9.40
N MET A 154 0.35 9.62 -8.83
CA MET A 154 0.58 9.22 -7.45
C MET A 154 1.71 10.05 -6.85
N LEU A 155 1.36 10.78 -5.79
CA LEU A 155 2.26 11.60 -5.00
C LEU A 155 2.51 10.90 -3.66
N ILE A 156 3.78 10.70 -3.32
CA ILE A 156 4.27 9.98 -2.16
C ILE A 156 5.32 10.86 -1.49
N ASP A 157 5.04 11.29 -0.26
CA ASP A 157 5.95 12.07 0.59
C ASP A 157 6.30 11.19 1.80
N GLY A 158 7.23 10.25 1.61
CA GLY A 158 7.61 9.27 2.62
C GLY A 158 9.07 8.84 2.46
N ASP A 159 9.81 8.84 3.56
CA ASP A 159 11.21 8.44 3.62
C ASP A 159 11.32 7.12 4.39
N ILE A 160 11.76 6.06 3.69
CA ILE A 160 11.75 4.66 4.15
C ILE A 160 13.19 4.21 4.49
N ALA A 161 14.20 5.06 4.25
CA ALA A 161 15.56 4.73 4.58
C ALA A 161 15.75 4.64 6.12
N PRO A 162 16.50 3.66 6.64
CA PRO A 162 16.85 3.62 8.06
C PRO A 162 17.64 4.89 8.39
N LYS A 163 17.06 5.76 9.23
CA LYS A 163 17.70 7.01 9.65
C LYS A 163 18.64 6.76 10.81
N THR A 164 19.75 7.48 10.81
CA THR A 164 20.55 7.62 12.03
C THR A 164 19.72 8.30 13.12
N PHE A 165 20.11 8.14 14.39
CA PHE A 165 19.40 8.80 15.49
C PHE A 165 19.32 10.33 15.30
N ASP A 166 20.41 10.95 14.85
CA ASP A 166 20.49 12.40 14.61
C ASP A 166 19.53 12.86 13.50
N GLU A 167 19.39 12.07 12.44
CA GLU A 167 18.41 12.31 11.37
C GLU A 167 16.95 12.06 11.80
N TRP A 168 16.73 11.18 12.78
CA TRP A 168 15.41 10.91 13.36
C TRP A 168 14.93 12.04 14.26
N ILE A 169 15.81 12.61 15.11
CA ILE A 169 15.46 13.70 16.03
C ILE A 169 15.38 15.08 15.37
N MET A 170 15.93 15.23 14.15
CA MET A 170 15.81 16.43 13.33
C MET A 170 14.97 16.16 12.07
N PRO A 171 13.70 15.75 12.19
CA PRO A 171 12.86 15.59 11.02
C PRO A 171 12.58 16.95 10.40
N LYS A 172 12.39 16.97 9.08
CA LYS A 172 11.82 18.13 8.39
C LYS A 172 10.50 18.48 9.08
N ASN A 173 10.40 19.70 9.62
CA ASN A 173 9.19 20.15 10.30
C ASN A 173 8.03 20.17 9.29
N VAL A 174 7.12 19.22 9.46
CA VAL A 174 5.83 19.12 8.75
C VAL A 174 4.67 19.23 9.72
N THR A 175 4.92 19.71 10.94
CA THR A 175 3.93 19.78 12.03
C THR A 175 2.69 20.53 11.60
N ASP A 176 2.81 21.63 10.87
CA ASP A 176 1.65 22.38 10.36
C ASP A 176 0.79 21.57 9.38
N LYS A 177 1.41 20.70 8.57
CA LYS A 177 0.68 19.80 7.65
C LYS A 177 -0.01 18.66 8.41
N VAL A 178 0.68 18.05 9.38
CA VAL A 178 0.15 16.92 10.18
C VAL A 178 -0.90 17.38 11.19
N ALA A 179 -0.74 18.58 11.77
CA ALA A 179 -1.71 19.18 12.68
C ALA A 179 -3.07 19.36 12.02
N ASN A 180 -3.11 19.71 10.73
CA ASN A 180 -4.37 19.78 9.98
C ASN A 180 -5.05 18.41 9.81
N PHE A 181 -4.29 17.32 9.69
CA PHE A 181 -4.85 15.95 9.63
C PHE A 181 -5.33 15.46 11.00
N LEU A 182 -4.57 15.71 12.07
CA LEU A 182 -4.95 15.36 13.44
C LEU A 182 -6.12 16.21 13.96
N ALA A 183 -6.30 17.41 13.42
CA ALA A 183 -7.44 18.29 13.68
C ALA A 183 -8.68 17.97 12.81
N LEU A 184 -8.63 16.94 11.96
CA LEU A 184 -9.78 16.53 11.16
C LEU A 184 -10.88 15.99 12.10
N GLN A 185 -11.94 16.78 12.26
CA GLN A 185 -13.08 16.42 13.11
C GLN A 185 -14.15 15.61 12.37
N GLU A 186 -14.21 15.76 11.04
CA GLU A 186 -15.23 15.14 10.20
C GLU A 186 -14.62 14.48 8.97
N PHE A 187 -15.15 13.31 8.62
CA PHE A 187 -14.70 12.56 7.46
C PHE A 187 -15.40 13.07 6.18
N PRO A 188 -14.69 13.24 5.05
CA PRO A 188 -15.30 13.68 3.81
C PRO A 188 -16.31 12.66 3.25
N LEU A 189 -17.32 13.15 2.54
CA LEU A 189 -18.33 12.30 1.90
C LEU A 189 -17.71 11.37 0.84
N LEU A 190 -18.11 10.10 0.83
CA LEU A 190 -17.61 9.07 -0.11
C LEU A 190 -18.54 8.82 -1.30
N THR A 191 -19.45 9.77 -1.56
CA THR A 191 -20.52 9.64 -2.56
C THR A 191 -20.05 9.30 -3.96
N ASN A 192 -18.86 9.75 -4.37
CA ASN A 192 -18.31 9.49 -5.71
C ASN A 192 -17.38 8.27 -5.80
N LEU A 193 -17.18 7.53 -4.71
CA LEU A 193 -16.19 6.46 -4.61
C LEU A 193 -16.78 5.05 -4.76
N HIS A 194 -17.68 4.84 -5.73
CA HIS A 194 -18.41 3.57 -5.93
C HIS A 194 -17.54 2.32 -6.15
N ASN A 195 -16.31 2.51 -6.62
CA ASN A 195 -15.34 1.45 -6.87
C ASN A 195 -14.29 1.33 -5.75
N LEU A 196 -14.50 1.96 -4.60
CA LEU A 196 -13.58 1.85 -3.47
C LEU A 196 -13.56 0.40 -2.97
N GLU A 197 -12.42 -0.28 -3.15
CA GLU A 197 -12.24 -1.66 -2.69
C GLU A 197 -11.56 -1.74 -1.32
N ARG A 198 -10.81 -0.70 -0.93
CA ARG A 198 -10.02 -0.67 0.31
C ARG A 198 -10.10 0.69 0.97
N LEU A 199 -10.52 0.70 2.24
CA LEU A 199 -10.57 1.89 3.11
C LEU A 199 -9.70 1.61 4.34
N VAL A 200 -8.74 2.49 4.60
CA VAL A 200 -7.82 2.38 5.73
C VAL A 200 -7.81 3.72 6.45
N ILE A 201 -8.13 3.72 7.73
CA ILE A 201 -8.12 4.88 8.61
C ILE A 201 -7.03 4.66 9.67
N VAL A 202 -6.06 5.58 9.78
CA VAL A 202 -4.94 5.47 10.71
C VAL A 202 -4.74 6.81 11.39
N GLY A 203 -4.67 6.82 12.73
CA GLY A 203 -4.25 8.02 13.47
C GLY A 203 -5.19 9.22 13.30
N LEU A 204 -6.51 9.01 13.27
CA LEU A 204 -7.52 10.08 13.28
C LEU A 204 -8.26 10.11 14.63
N PRO A 205 -7.59 10.51 15.73
CA PRO A 205 -8.13 10.41 17.08
C PRO A 205 -9.34 11.32 17.33
N SER A 206 -9.48 12.38 16.54
CA SER A 206 -10.50 13.43 16.71
C SER A 206 -11.83 13.11 16.04
N ILE A 207 -11.88 12.08 15.19
CA ILE A 207 -13.10 11.69 14.50
C ILE A 207 -13.97 10.83 15.44
N ASP A 208 -15.21 11.26 15.62
CA ASP A 208 -16.19 10.62 16.51
C ASP A 208 -17.25 9.81 15.76
N SER A 209 -17.28 9.87 14.43
CA SER A 209 -18.31 9.27 13.60
C SER A 209 -17.78 8.95 12.20
N LEU A 210 -18.35 7.93 11.56
CA LEU A 210 -18.03 7.56 10.18
C LEU A 210 -18.97 8.28 9.20
N PRO A 211 -18.52 8.55 7.96
CA PRO A 211 -19.41 9.06 6.92
C PRO A 211 -20.42 7.96 6.54
N ASP A 212 -21.46 8.31 5.79
CA ASP A 212 -22.32 7.30 5.19
C ASP A 212 -21.52 6.42 4.22
N LEU A 213 -21.48 5.12 4.52
CA LEU A 213 -20.77 4.12 3.73
C LEU A 213 -21.67 3.44 2.69
N ALA A 214 -22.95 3.81 2.58
CA ALA A 214 -23.84 3.30 1.55
C ALA A 214 -23.30 3.42 0.11
N PRO A 215 -22.52 4.46 -0.28
CA PRO A 215 -21.95 4.58 -1.62
C PRO A 215 -20.80 3.60 -1.93
N VAL A 216 -20.15 3.03 -0.92
CA VAL A 216 -18.92 2.21 -1.05
C VAL A 216 -19.19 0.71 -0.89
N GLN A 217 -20.16 0.19 -1.64
CA GLN A 217 -20.61 -1.21 -1.53
C GLN A 217 -19.57 -2.24 -2.01
N SER A 218 -18.63 -1.82 -2.85
CA SER A 218 -17.56 -2.67 -3.42
C SER A 218 -16.41 -2.96 -2.45
N LEU A 219 -16.54 -2.56 -1.18
CA LEU A 219 -15.45 -2.63 -0.20
C LEU A 219 -15.11 -4.08 0.15
N LYS A 220 -13.84 -4.42 -0.08
CA LYS A 220 -13.23 -5.73 0.21
C LYS A 220 -12.40 -5.71 1.49
N SER A 221 -11.91 -4.54 1.88
CA SER A 221 -11.10 -4.35 3.08
C SER A 221 -11.46 -3.01 3.74
N PHE A 222 -11.80 -3.06 5.02
CA PHE A 222 -11.99 -1.88 5.87
C PHE A 222 -11.17 -2.04 7.14
N VAL A 223 -10.25 -1.12 7.35
CA VAL A 223 -9.30 -1.13 8.46
C VAL A 223 -9.38 0.20 9.19
N VAL A 224 -9.40 0.12 10.51
CA VAL A 224 -9.12 1.23 11.41
C VAL A 224 -7.96 0.79 12.30
N SER A 225 -6.86 1.54 12.23
CA SER A 225 -5.70 1.34 13.09
C SER A 225 -5.70 2.38 14.20
N ASP A 226 -5.32 1.95 15.41
CA ASP A 226 -5.32 2.72 16.66
C ASP A 226 -6.72 2.89 17.29
N ARG A 227 -7.26 4.10 17.31
CA ARG A 227 -8.51 4.44 18.02
C ARG A 227 -9.62 4.86 17.06
N GLY A 228 -10.81 4.29 17.26
CA GLY A 228 -12.06 4.71 16.62
C GLY A 228 -13.16 4.83 17.67
N THR A 229 -13.42 6.06 18.13
CA THR A 229 -14.36 6.32 19.25
C THR A 229 -15.82 6.04 18.86
N TRP A 230 -16.14 6.03 17.57
CA TRP A 230 -17.44 5.61 17.03
C TRP A 230 -17.86 4.19 17.45
N CYS A 231 -16.90 3.33 17.83
CA CYS A 231 -17.17 2.00 18.36
C CYS A 231 -17.74 1.98 19.79
N CYS A 232 -17.70 3.10 20.52
CA CYS A 232 -18.06 3.15 21.94
C CYS A 232 -18.78 4.43 22.37
N ASN A 233 -18.75 5.50 21.58
CA ASN A 233 -19.40 6.78 21.91
C ASN A 233 -20.90 6.82 21.57
N GLY A 234 -21.48 5.69 21.15
CA GLY A 234 -22.87 5.57 20.75
C GLY A 234 -23.17 5.86 19.29
N PHE A 235 -22.17 5.97 18.40
CA PHE A 235 -22.40 6.12 16.95
C PHE A 235 -22.92 4.83 16.30
N LEU A 236 -22.29 3.69 16.58
CA LEU A 236 -22.64 2.38 16.02
C LEU A 236 -23.70 1.61 16.83
N GLY A 237 -24.14 2.15 17.96
CA GLY A 237 -25.03 1.47 18.90
C GLY A 237 -25.12 2.22 20.22
N ASP A 238 -25.17 1.48 21.33
CA ASP A 238 -25.19 2.08 22.67
C ASP A 238 -23.84 2.69 23.03
N CYS A 239 -23.86 3.74 23.86
CA CYS A 239 -22.64 4.33 24.38
C CYS A 239 -22.08 3.51 25.54
N ASP A 240 -20.81 3.11 25.43
CA ASP A 240 -20.06 2.41 26.46
C ASP A 240 -18.70 3.09 26.68
N LEU A 241 -18.66 4.02 27.64
CA LEU A 241 -17.43 4.71 28.02
C LEU A 241 -16.44 3.84 28.81
N SER A 242 -16.83 2.61 29.18
CA SER A 242 -15.93 1.62 29.80
C SER A 242 -15.10 0.84 28.77
N SER A 243 -15.36 1.03 27.47
CA SER A 243 -14.52 0.49 26.42
C SER A 243 -13.15 1.17 26.39
N ASP A 244 -12.07 0.39 26.24
CA ASP A 244 -10.70 0.89 26.07
C ASP A 244 -10.57 1.94 24.96
N LYS A 245 -11.45 1.89 23.95
CA LYS A 245 -11.51 2.86 22.84
C LYS A 245 -12.05 4.23 23.24
N CYS A 246 -12.78 4.34 24.35
CA CYS A 246 -13.35 5.60 24.83
C CYS A 246 -12.58 6.16 26.02
N MET A 247 -11.71 5.39 26.65
CA MET A 247 -10.80 5.87 27.70
C MET A 247 -9.65 6.73 27.15
N VAL A 248 -8.83 7.27 28.06
CA VAL A 248 -7.57 7.94 27.69
C VAL A 248 -6.67 6.94 26.97
N HIS A 249 -6.18 7.32 25.79
CA HIS A 249 -5.39 6.40 24.97
C HIS A 249 -4.05 6.09 25.66
N PRO A 250 -3.69 4.81 25.89
CA PRO A 250 -2.56 4.46 26.75
C PRO A 250 -1.18 4.75 26.12
N VAL A 251 -1.09 4.82 24.78
CA VAL A 251 0.16 5.20 24.07
C VAL A 251 0.21 6.70 23.78
N TRP A 252 -0.79 7.25 23.10
CA TRP A 252 -0.81 8.65 22.65
C TRP A 252 -1.30 9.68 23.68
N GLY A 253 -1.91 9.26 24.79
CA GLY A 253 -2.49 10.18 25.78
C GLY A 253 -3.74 10.92 25.30
N THR A 254 -4.33 10.53 24.16
CA THR A 254 -5.55 11.15 23.61
C THR A 254 -6.67 11.15 24.66
N PRO A 255 -7.37 12.27 24.90
CA PRO A 255 -8.40 12.38 25.93
C PRO A 255 -9.53 11.34 25.82
N ALA A 256 -10.19 11.06 26.94
CA ALA A 256 -11.38 10.21 26.95
C ALA A 256 -12.49 10.81 26.06
N ALA A 257 -13.23 9.95 25.38
CA ALA A 257 -14.36 10.35 24.54
C ALA A 257 -15.61 10.57 25.39
N THR A 258 -16.57 11.30 24.83
CA THR A 258 -17.90 11.50 25.42
C THR A 258 -18.96 10.83 24.56
N CYS A 259 -20.09 10.49 25.17
CA CYS A 259 -21.23 9.95 24.42
C CYS A 259 -21.81 11.01 23.49
N LEU A 260 -22.17 10.60 22.28
CA LEU A 260 -22.97 11.41 21.39
C LEU A 260 -24.38 11.64 21.99
N PRO A 261 -25.00 12.82 21.82
CA PRO A 261 -26.32 13.10 22.37
C PRO A 261 -27.38 12.11 21.87
N SER A 262 -28.33 11.72 22.74
CA SER A 262 -29.40 10.78 22.38
C SER A 262 -30.43 11.36 21.41
N ASN A 263 -30.68 12.67 21.48
CA ASN A 263 -31.65 13.38 20.62
C ASN A 263 -31.00 14.02 19.38
N ARG A 264 -29.88 13.47 18.91
CA ARG A 264 -29.16 14.03 17.76
C ARG A 264 -29.89 13.75 16.44
N THR A 265 -29.77 14.67 15.50
CA THR A 265 -30.25 14.52 14.11
C THR A 265 -29.13 14.21 13.12
N GLU A 266 -27.88 14.35 13.56
CA GLU A 266 -26.65 14.15 12.80
C GLU A 266 -25.79 13.07 13.46
N LYS A 267 -24.78 12.56 12.74
CA LYS A 267 -23.91 11.46 13.23
C LYS A 267 -24.73 10.22 13.63
N ILE A 268 -25.66 9.86 12.76
CA ILE A 268 -26.48 8.65 12.87
C ILE A 268 -25.99 7.68 11.81
N ALA A 269 -25.50 6.52 12.23
CA ALA A 269 -25.06 5.49 11.29
C ALA A 269 -26.25 5.00 10.45
N THR A 270 -26.11 5.03 9.13
CA THR A 270 -27.12 4.45 8.22
C THR A 270 -27.15 2.93 8.37
N PRO A 271 -28.27 2.25 8.02
CA PRO A 271 -28.32 0.80 8.06
C PRO A 271 -27.21 0.12 7.25
N ALA A 272 -26.88 0.67 6.08
CA ALA A 272 -25.78 0.19 5.25
C ALA A 272 -24.41 0.37 5.91
N THR A 273 -24.21 1.48 6.64
CA THR A 273 -22.98 1.72 7.41
C THR A 273 -22.83 0.71 8.55
N LEU A 274 -23.92 0.44 9.29
CA LEU A 274 -23.92 -0.56 10.36
C LEU A 274 -23.59 -1.96 9.84
N GLU A 275 -24.23 -2.38 8.74
CA GLU A 275 -23.98 -3.67 8.10
C GLU A 275 -22.52 -3.81 7.65
N LEU A 276 -21.97 -2.77 7.01
CA LEU A 276 -20.60 -2.78 6.53
C LEU A 276 -19.58 -2.80 7.67
N VAL A 277 -19.82 -2.05 8.75
CA VAL A 277 -18.95 -2.08 9.93
C VAL A 277 -19.03 -3.44 10.61
N GLN A 278 -20.22 -4.04 10.73
CA GLN A 278 -20.39 -5.37 11.30
C GLN A 278 -19.62 -6.43 10.49
N LYS A 279 -19.66 -6.36 9.15
CA LYS A 279 -18.86 -7.22 8.26
C LYS A 279 -17.36 -7.17 8.55
N PHE A 280 -16.85 -6.01 8.96
CA PHE A 280 -15.42 -5.77 9.24
C PHE A 280 -15.13 -5.50 10.72
N ALA A 281 -16.00 -5.97 11.64
CA ALA A 281 -15.89 -5.65 13.07
C ALA A 281 -14.50 -5.95 13.67
N PRO A 282 -13.81 -7.07 13.35
CA PRO A 282 -12.48 -7.36 13.90
C PRO A 282 -11.42 -6.32 13.54
N THR A 283 -11.53 -5.68 12.37
CA THR A 283 -10.53 -4.74 11.84
C THR A 283 -10.93 -3.28 11.97
N VAL A 284 -12.20 -3.00 12.32
CA VAL A 284 -12.73 -1.64 12.53
C VAL A 284 -12.84 -1.31 14.03
N CYS A 285 -13.32 -2.25 14.83
CA CYS A 285 -13.50 -2.09 16.27
C CYS A 285 -12.64 -3.05 17.10
N GLY A 286 -11.46 -3.43 16.59
CA GLY A 286 -10.47 -4.27 17.29
C GLY A 286 -9.86 -3.62 18.55
N PRO A 287 -8.93 -4.27 19.26
CA PRO A 287 -8.32 -3.69 20.46
C PRO A 287 -7.57 -2.37 20.18
N VAL A 288 -7.46 -1.50 21.18
CA VAL A 288 -6.57 -0.31 21.11
C VAL A 288 -5.12 -0.75 21.26
N LEU A 289 -4.21 0.05 20.71
CA LEU A 289 -2.78 -0.21 20.84
C LEU A 289 -2.33 0.05 22.28
N ARG A 290 -1.64 -0.92 22.89
CA ARG A 290 -1.11 -0.81 24.26
C ARG A 290 0.41 -0.60 24.28
N PRO A 291 0.96 -0.02 25.37
CA PRO A 291 2.40 0.01 25.60
C PRO A 291 3.00 -1.40 25.53
N GLY A 292 4.11 -1.54 24.83
CA GLY A 292 4.75 -2.84 24.57
C GLY A 292 4.19 -3.58 23.35
N GLU A 293 2.96 -3.30 22.89
CA GLU A 293 2.43 -3.81 21.62
C GLU A 293 2.66 -2.83 20.48
N LEU A 294 2.61 -1.53 20.80
CA LEU A 294 3.03 -0.44 19.94
C LEU A 294 4.22 0.30 20.57
N GLU A 295 5.34 0.29 19.85
CA GLU A 295 6.52 1.07 20.18
C GLU A 295 6.29 2.56 19.87
N GLY A 296 6.57 3.40 20.86
CA GLY A 296 6.67 4.84 20.67
C GLY A 296 7.90 5.23 19.84
N PRO A 297 8.13 6.53 19.60
CA PRO A 297 9.31 6.99 18.88
C PRO A 297 10.59 6.53 19.62
N PRO A 298 11.60 6.03 18.89
CA PRO A 298 12.88 5.64 19.46
C PRO A 298 13.54 6.77 20.26
N THR A 299 14.05 6.46 21.44
CA THR A 299 14.90 7.34 22.25
C THR A 299 16.36 6.86 22.20
N PRO A 300 17.35 7.73 22.45
CA PRO A 300 18.75 7.30 22.37
C PRO A 300 19.06 6.18 23.37
N ASP A 301 18.41 6.19 24.54
CA ASP A 301 18.60 5.18 25.58
C ASP A 301 18.18 3.78 25.15
N ILE A 302 17.08 3.65 24.40
CA ILE A 302 16.61 2.34 23.91
C ILE A 302 17.25 1.93 22.59
N MET A 303 17.89 2.85 21.86
CA MET A 303 18.61 2.56 20.64
C MET A 303 20.07 2.14 20.88
N ALA A 304 20.73 2.77 21.86
CA ALA A 304 22.15 2.54 22.15
C ALA A 304 22.50 1.05 22.35
N PRO A 305 21.70 0.24 23.07
CA PRO A 305 22.01 -1.19 23.26
C PRO A 305 21.98 -2.02 21.97
N CYS A 306 21.29 -1.54 20.94
CA CYS A 306 21.11 -2.27 19.69
C CYS A 306 22.25 -2.06 18.71
N ASN A 307 22.92 -0.91 18.76
CA ASN A 307 24.05 -0.57 17.87
C ASN A 307 23.76 -0.86 16.38
N GLY A 308 22.52 -0.67 15.94
CA GLY A 308 22.09 -0.94 14.57
C GLY A 308 21.95 -2.42 14.18
N THR A 309 22.08 -3.35 15.11
CA THR A 309 21.92 -4.79 14.87
C THR A 309 20.49 -5.24 15.18
N LEU A 310 19.80 -5.81 14.18
CA LEU A 310 18.47 -6.42 14.36
C LEU A 310 18.56 -7.73 15.15
N TYR A 311 17.46 -8.08 15.82
CA TYR A 311 17.22 -9.35 16.52
C TYR A 311 18.14 -9.65 17.71
N ARG A 312 19.07 -8.74 18.03
CA ARG A 312 19.90 -8.80 19.22
C ARG A 312 19.06 -8.65 20.49
N GLN A 313 19.39 -9.41 21.54
CA GLN A 313 18.80 -9.22 22.86
C GLN A 313 19.30 -7.89 23.48
N CYS A 314 18.39 -7.11 24.06
CA CYS A 314 18.73 -5.86 24.73
C CYS A 314 18.28 -5.86 26.20
N PRO A 315 18.95 -5.09 27.08
CA PRO A 315 18.57 -5.01 28.48
C PRO A 315 17.40 -4.03 28.69
N THR A 316 16.48 -4.38 29.58
CA THR A 316 15.42 -3.48 30.06
C THR A 316 15.51 -3.33 31.59
N PRO A 317 15.07 -2.20 32.16
CA PRO A 317 15.12 -1.97 33.61
C PRO A 317 14.41 -3.06 34.42
N ASP A 318 13.30 -3.58 33.89
CA ASP A 318 12.47 -4.59 34.54
C ASP A 318 12.90 -6.03 34.20
N ASN A 319 14.05 -6.20 33.53
CA ASN A 319 14.56 -7.49 33.06
C ASN A 319 13.54 -8.27 32.21
N THR A 320 12.65 -7.54 31.54
CA THR A 320 11.67 -8.10 30.60
C THR A 320 12.38 -8.48 29.31
N GLU A 321 12.01 -9.63 28.76
CA GLU A 321 12.56 -10.09 27.49
C GLU A 321 12.29 -9.05 26.40
N SER A 322 13.37 -8.65 25.71
CA SER A 322 13.31 -7.58 24.73
C SER A 322 14.34 -7.79 23.63
N MET A 323 14.04 -7.24 22.46
CA MET A 323 14.77 -7.46 21.23
C MET A 323 14.97 -6.16 20.48
N CYS A 324 16.12 -6.02 19.84
CA CYS A 324 16.39 -4.95 18.89
C CYS A 324 15.59 -5.18 17.61
N TYR A 325 14.63 -4.30 17.35
CA TYR A 325 13.75 -4.43 16.21
C TYR A 325 13.51 -3.08 15.55
N ASN A 326 13.11 -3.11 14.29
CA ASN A 326 12.65 -1.94 13.56
C ASN A 326 11.14 -2.07 13.38
N ALA A 327 10.36 -1.51 14.31
CA ALA A 327 8.94 -1.33 14.08
C ALA A 327 8.70 -0.13 13.16
N ARG A 328 7.85 -0.30 12.14
CA ARG A 328 7.34 0.78 11.29
C ARG A 328 8.41 1.64 10.60
N PHE A 329 9.53 1.03 10.22
CA PHE A 329 10.69 1.73 9.62
C PHE A 329 11.29 2.82 10.52
N MET A 330 11.02 2.77 11.83
CA MET A 330 11.72 3.61 12.78
C MET A 330 13.18 3.16 12.93
N ALA A 331 13.98 3.91 13.66
CA ALA A 331 15.33 3.47 13.97
C ALA A 331 15.31 2.16 14.80
N ILE A 332 16.35 1.32 14.67
CA ILE A 332 16.45 0.07 15.41
C ILE A 332 16.54 0.38 16.90
N ALA A 333 15.56 -0.08 17.64
CA ALA A 333 15.41 0.19 19.06
C ALA A 333 15.06 -1.09 19.83
N CYS A 334 15.38 -1.07 21.12
CA CYS A 334 15.02 -2.13 22.03
C CYS A 334 13.51 -2.11 22.28
N THR A 335 12.84 -3.23 21.99
CA THR A 335 11.40 -3.40 22.18
C THR A 335 11.10 -4.59 23.08
N THR A 336 10.13 -4.43 23.97
CA THR A 336 9.54 -5.50 24.79
C THR A 336 8.38 -6.21 24.11
N ASN A 337 8.14 -5.93 22.82
CA ASN A 337 7.02 -6.51 22.10
C ASN A 337 7.21 -8.02 21.90
N PRO A 338 6.30 -8.87 22.43
CA PRO A 338 6.47 -10.32 22.32
C PRO A 338 6.23 -10.82 20.89
N PHE A 339 5.46 -10.13 20.05
CA PHE A 339 5.10 -10.63 18.73
C PHE A 339 6.30 -10.70 17.77
N PRO A 340 7.14 -9.65 17.61
CA PRO A 340 8.37 -9.76 16.83
C PRO A 340 9.32 -10.86 17.32
N ILE A 341 9.41 -11.06 18.64
CA ILE A 341 10.30 -12.05 19.27
C ILE A 341 9.83 -13.46 18.92
N GLU A 342 8.56 -13.77 19.17
CA GLU A 342 7.96 -15.07 18.82
C GLU A 342 8.00 -15.32 17.30
N MET A 343 7.72 -14.28 16.50
CA MET A 343 7.80 -14.34 15.05
C MET A 343 9.20 -14.76 14.58
N ARG A 344 10.25 -14.15 15.13
CA ARG A 344 11.61 -14.49 14.73
C ARG A 344 12.04 -15.88 15.21
N ARG A 345 11.65 -16.29 16.43
CA ARG A 345 11.85 -17.67 16.93
C ARG A 345 11.26 -18.71 15.98
N ARG A 346 10.02 -18.50 15.54
CA ARG A 346 9.34 -19.42 14.60
C ARG A 346 10.02 -19.46 13.24
N GLN A 347 10.45 -18.31 12.72
CA GLN A 347 11.19 -18.23 11.46
C GLN A 347 12.51 -19.01 11.54
N ILE A 348 13.27 -18.86 12.62
CA ILE A 348 14.52 -19.61 12.85
C ILE A 348 14.24 -21.11 12.97
N ALA A 349 13.30 -21.51 13.83
CA ALA A 349 12.99 -22.91 14.08
C ALA A 349 12.51 -23.66 12.82
N GLN A 350 11.83 -22.96 11.90
CA GLN A 350 11.37 -23.54 10.64
C GLN A 350 12.34 -23.35 9.47
N GLY A 351 13.45 -22.61 9.67
CA GLY A 351 14.42 -22.30 8.61
C GLY A 351 13.84 -21.44 7.48
N VAL A 352 12.96 -20.49 7.82
CA VAL A 352 12.20 -19.66 6.87
C VAL A 352 12.63 -18.20 6.94
N GLY A 353 12.72 -17.54 5.77
CA GLY A 353 13.12 -16.14 5.66
C GLY A 353 14.64 -15.94 5.67
N ASP A 354 15.08 -14.82 6.24
CA ASP A 354 16.48 -14.40 6.22
C ASP A 354 17.32 -15.29 7.15
N LYS A 355 18.52 -15.68 6.68
CA LYS A 355 19.47 -16.48 7.45
C LYS A 355 19.76 -15.79 8.78
N CYS A 356 19.67 -16.53 9.88
CA CYS A 356 19.92 -15.97 11.20
C CYS A 356 21.40 -15.76 11.48
N ASP A 357 21.69 -14.75 12.29
CA ASP A 357 23.02 -14.46 12.82
C ASP A 357 23.27 -15.33 14.08
N PRO A 358 24.26 -16.24 14.06
CA PRO A 358 24.51 -17.15 15.16
C PRO A 358 25.06 -16.47 16.43
N GLU A 359 25.53 -15.22 16.34
CA GLU A 359 25.97 -14.44 17.50
C GLU A 359 24.82 -13.60 18.07
N ALA A 360 24.17 -12.80 17.22
CA ALA A 360 23.12 -11.89 17.66
C ALA A 360 21.79 -12.60 18.00
N GLU A 361 21.52 -13.74 17.36
CA GLU A 361 20.23 -14.45 17.44
C GLU A 361 20.34 -15.82 18.13
N ALA A 362 21.48 -16.13 18.75
CA ALA A 362 21.67 -17.37 19.52
C ALA A 362 20.58 -17.56 20.60
N TRP A 363 20.21 -16.46 21.28
CA TRP A 363 19.17 -16.44 22.30
C TRP A 363 17.76 -16.71 21.77
N LEU A 364 17.56 -16.60 20.44
CA LEU A 364 16.32 -16.96 19.74
C LEU A 364 16.35 -18.41 19.22
N GLY A 365 17.45 -19.14 19.42
CA GLY A 365 17.62 -20.53 18.97
C GLY A 365 18.35 -20.68 17.64
N CYS A 366 19.05 -19.65 17.16
CA CYS A 366 19.93 -19.78 16.00
C CYS A 366 21.16 -20.61 16.37
N THR A 367 21.51 -21.59 15.55
CA THR A 367 22.65 -22.52 15.75
C THR A 367 23.62 -22.50 14.60
#